data_AF-A0A6C0F750-F1
#
_entry.id   AF-A0A6C0F750-F1
#
_cell.length_a   1.000
_cell.length_b   1.000
_cell.length_c   1.000
_cell.angle_alpha   90.00
_cell.angle_beta   90.00
_cell.angle_gamma   90.00
#
_symmetry.space_group_name_H-M   'P 1'
#
loop_
_entity.id
_entity.type
_entity.pdbx_description
1 polymer ?
#
loop_
_entity_poly.entity_id
_entity_poly.type
_entity_poly.pdbx_seq_one_letter_code
_entity_poly.pdbx_strand_id
1 'polypeptide(L)'
;MKYTKDSENLQSFVNDNFKGIYVEPLNQSKLLEVYQHMNVANTAFKTARIERNTQIVSDIDYAPTELMPHIRKCRHVQSIQFRLKRRHVILTIHSMKPLSSIRNYVKCVFTWLHLASNYACSKCSRSLNINLYLTDHTKTLPRFGSVIGRSNVNTAYTTPCAESTDICIFREEEWFKVFIHESFHCLGLDFSGMQNINADALIGAIFKVNADIRLFETYCETWAEIIHSMFLTFFSTKIKNNYGIMAGKLDRILETEARFSLFQCVKVLDFNNMKYTDLFMESKRRLYREDTHVLSYYIIKSLLLFNKNEFIDWCSQNNKVLLDFNKTSHNVDKFCDLIRSLSIDKDFILSAQRMEPWFIYNKLSNTLARKTLRMTAFELEN
;
A
#
# COMPACT_ATOMS: atom_id res chain seq x y z
N MET A 1 5.73 0.15 -20.44
CA MET A 1 6.30 -0.33 -19.17
C MET A 1 5.97 -1.80 -19.05
N LYS A 2 6.97 -2.61 -18.70
CA LYS A 2 6.80 -4.05 -18.42
C LYS A 2 6.63 -4.23 -16.92
N TYR A 3 6.07 -5.36 -16.50
CA TYR A 3 6.07 -5.72 -15.09
C TYR A 3 7.46 -6.20 -14.67
N THR A 4 7.83 -6.02 -13.41
CA THR A 4 9.06 -6.61 -12.86
C THR A 4 8.97 -8.13 -12.90
N LYS A 5 10.12 -8.82 -12.97
CA LYS A 5 10.14 -10.28 -13.04
C LYS A 5 9.42 -10.95 -11.87
N ASP A 6 9.58 -10.38 -10.68
CA ASP A 6 8.89 -10.85 -9.47
C ASP A 6 7.38 -10.69 -9.59
N SER A 7 6.90 -9.59 -10.18
CA SER A 7 5.47 -9.37 -10.42
C SER A 7 4.89 -10.36 -11.43
N GLU A 8 5.61 -10.68 -12.51
CA GLU A 8 5.20 -11.73 -13.45
C GLU A 8 5.08 -13.10 -12.74
N ASN A 9 6.08 -13.44 -11.90
CA ASN A 9 6.10 -14.69 -11.16
C ASN A 9 4.93 -14.78 -10.16
N LEU A 10 4.63 -13.69 -9.44
CA LEU A 10 3.53 -13.64 -8.48
C LEU A 10 2.16 -13.69 -9.17
N GLN A 11 1.98 -12.99 -10.29
CA GLN A 11 0.76 -13.06 -11.09
C GLN A 11 0.51 -14.47 -11.61
N SER A 12 1.52 -15.13 -12.18
CA SER A 12 1.41 -16.53 -12.62
C SER A 12 1.04 -17.42 -11.44
N PHE A 13 1.77 -17.30 -10.33
CA PHE A 13 1.51 -18.09 -9.13
C PHE A 13 0.06 -17.99 -8.66
N VAL A 14 -0.49 -16.78 -8.54
CA VAL A 14 -1.88 -16.56 -8.11
C VAL A 14 -2.86 -17.16 -9.11
N ASN A 15 -2.64 -16.97 -10.41
CA ASN A 15 -3.52 -17.51 -11.44
C ASN A 15 -3.49 -19.04 -11.50
N ASP A 16 -2.32 -19.64 -11.38
CA ASP A 16 -2.14 -21.09 -11.51
C ASP A 16 -2.70 -21.84 -10.29
N ASN A 17 -2.59 -21.26 -9.09
CA ASN A 17 -2.96 -21.92 -7.85
C ASN A 17 -4.36 -21.53 -7.36
N PHE A 18 -4.83 -20.31 -7.66
CA PHE A 18 -5.97 -19.72 -6.94
C PHE A 18 -6.99 -19.01 -7.83
N LYS A 19 -6.94 -19.17 -9.16
CA LYS A 19 -7.97 -18.63 -10.08
C LYS A 19 -9.39 -19.10 -9.76
N GLY A 20 -9.55 -20.27 -9.12
CA GLY A 20 -10.85 -20.79 -8.70
C GLY A 20 -11.45 -20.11 -7.46
N ILE A 21 -10.72 -19.21 -6.79
CA ILE A 21 -11.27 -18.39 -5.70
C ILE A 21 -12.02 -17.22 -6.31
N TYR A 22 -13.34 -17.18 -6.12
CA TYR A 22 -14.17 -16.09 -6.59
C TYR A 22 -13.90 -14.83 -5.78
N VAL A 23 -13.79 -13.70 -6.48
CA VAL A 23 -13.73 -12.36 -5.91
C VAL A 23 -14.77 -11.56 -6.70
N GLU A 24 -15.64 -10.82 -6.01
CA GLU A 24 -16.69 -10.06 -6.67
C GLU A 24 -16.11 -9.05 -7.69
N PRO A 25 -16.65 -8.93 -8.91
CA PRO A 25 -16.21 -7.92 -9.87
C PRO A 25 -16.36 -6.49 -9.32
N LEU A 26 -15.44 -5.61 -9.68
CA LEU A 26 -15.40 -4.22 -9.22
C LEU A 26 -16.57 -3.39 -9.78
N ASN A 27 -17.31 -2.72 -8.89
CA ASN A 27 -18.19 -1.62 -9.23
C ASN A 27 -17.36 -0.34 -9.46
N GLN A 28 -17.11 -0.01 -10.72
CA GLN A 28 -16.15 1.03 -11.12
C GLN A 28 -16.71 2.46 -11.02
N SER A 29 -18.01 2.63 -10.79
CA SER A 29 -18.70 3.93 -10.92
C SER A 29 -18.08 5.03 -10.06
N LYS A 30 -17.65 4.68 -8.84
CA LYS A 30 -17.05 5.61 -7.87
C LYS A 30 -15.60 6.00 -8.19
N LEU A 31 -14.91 5.23 -9.04
CA LEU A 31 -13.50 5.45 -9.37
C LEU A 31 -13.29 6.29 -10.64
N LEU A 32 -14.37 6.61 -11.37
CA LEU A 32 -14.29 7.41 -12.59
C LEU A 32 -13.65 8.79 -12.33
N GLU A 33 -14.04 9.45 -11.24
CA GLU A 33 -13.50 10.76 -10.86
C GLU A 33 -11.97 10.71 -10.67
N VAL A 34 -11.47 9.65 -10.04
CA VAL A 34 -10.04 9.46 -9.80
C VAL A 34 -9.29 9.36 -11.14
N TYR A 35 -9.79 8.62 -12.13
CA TYR A 35 -9.19 8.58 -13.47
C TYR A 35 -9.25 9.92 -14.20
N GLN A 36 -10.33 10.69 -14.05
CA GLN A 36 -10.43 12.03 -14.62
C GLN A 36 -9.33 12.94 -14.04
N HIS A 37 -9.11 12.91 -12.72
CA HIS A 37 -8.01 13.62 -12.07
C HIS A 37 -6.63 13.15 -12.54
N MET A 38 -6.43 11.84 -12.75
CA MET A 38 -5.17 11.31 -13.33
C MET A 38 -4.92 11.87 -14.74
N ASN A 39 -5.96 12.01 -15.55
CA ASN A 39 -5.83 12.54 -16.90
C ASN A 39 -5.48 14.04 -16.94
N VAL A 40 -6.11 14.83 -16.06
CA VAL A 40 -5.74 16.24 -15.85
C VAL A 40 -4.29 16.36 -15.42
N ALA A 41 -3.88 15.56 -14.44
CA ALA A 41 -2.50 15.51 -13.94
C ALA A 41 -1.48 15.14 -15.02
N ASN A 42 -1.78 14.12 -15.83
CA ASN A 42 -0.92 13.71 -16.95
C ASN A 42 -0.80 14.79 -18.04
N THR A 43 -1.83 15.64 -18.20
CA THR A 43 -1.76 16.80 -19.09
C THR A 43 -0.89 17.91 -18.49
N ALA A 44 -1.10 18.24 -17.21
CA ALA A 44 -0.31 19.23 -16.49
C ALA A 44 1.19 18.88 -16.46
N PHE A 45 1.54 17.59 -16.38
CA PHE A 45 2.92 17.13 -16.40
C PHE A 45 3.67 17.52 -17.69
N LYS A 46 2.99 17.62 -18.83
CA LYS A 46 3.62 17.95 -20.12
C LYS A 46 4.21 19.36 -20.16
N THR A 47 3.63 20.28 -19.38
CA THR A 47 4.02 21.69 -19.32
C THR A 47 4.59 22.06 -17.94
N ALA A 48 4.84 21.06 -17.08
CA ALA A 48 5.35 21.30 -15.74
C ALA A 48 6.80 21.80 -15.79
N ARG A 49 7.08 22.87 -15.04
CA ARG A 49 8.44 23.37 -14.82
C ARG A 49 9.10 22.50 -13.75
N ILE A 50 9.97 21.60 -14.19
CA ILE A 50 10.75 20.70 -13.35
C ILE A 50 12.21 21.09 -13.49
N GLU A 51 12.84 21.39 -12.37
CA GLU A 51 14.22 21.91 -12.35
C GLU A 51 15.14 20.94 -11.63
N ARG A 52 16.42 20.95 -12.01
CA ARG A 52 17.44 20.25 -11.24
C ARG A 52 17.58 20.92 -9.87
N ASN A 53 17.64 20.11 -8.82
CA ASN A 53 17.96 20.57 -7.48
C ASN A 53 19.42 20.22 -7.15
N THR A 54 20.15 21.19 -6.59
CA THR A 54 21.57 21.04 -6.20
C THR A 54 21.74 20.89 -4.69
N GLN A 55 20.74 21.24 -3.89
CA GLN A 55 20.77 21.10 -2.43
C GLN A 55 20.14 19.77 -2.04
N ILE A 56 20.98 18.76 -1.83
CA ILE A 56 20.52 17.44 -1.41
C ILE A 56 20.30 17.47 0.11
N VAL A 57 19.06 17.30 0.52
CA VAL A 57 18.68 17.10 1.93
C VAL A 57 18.19 15.66 2.06
N SER A 58 18.79 14.92 2.98
CA SER A 58 18.50 13.51 3.23
C SER A 58 18.56 13.29 4.73
N ASP A 59 17.43 12.87 5.29
CA ASP A 59 17.34 12.34 6.65
C ASP A 59 17.12 10.83 6.54
N ILE A 60 17.91 10.07 7.30
CA ILE A 60 17.82 8.60 7.39
C ILE A 60 17.78 8.13 8.84
N ASP A 61 17.52 9.04 9.79
CA ASP A 61 17.61 8.75 11.23
C ASP A 61 16.58 7.72 11.69
N TYR A 62 15.44 7.64 10.99
CA TYR A 62 14.38 6.67 11.26
C TYR A 62 14.47 5.39 10.40
N ALA A 63 15.44 5.28 9.50
CA ALA A 63 15.64 4.07 8.72
C ALA A 63 16.13 2.93 9.64
N PRO A 64 15.61 1.69 9.51
CA PRO A 64 16.10 0.56 10.28
C PRO A 64 17.62 0.38 10.13
N THR A 65 18.31 0.15 11.25
CA THR A 65 19.78 0.03 11.29
C THR A 65 20.33 -1.04 10.35
N GLU A 66 19.55 -2.10 10.13
CA GLU A 66 19.82 -3.23 9.25
C GLU A 66 19.86 -2.84 7.76
N LEU A 67 19.20 -1.73 7.41
CA LEU A 67 19.13 -1.21 6.03
C LEU A 67 20.21 -0.18 5.73
N MET A 68 20.87 0.36 6.76
CA MET A 68 21.95 1.34 6.61
C MET A 68 23.10 0.84 5.70
N PRO A 69 23.55 -0.43 5.77
CA PRO A 69 24.54 -0.95 4.84
C PRO A 69 24.06 -0.94 3.38
N HIS A 70 22.77 -1.11 3.12
CA HIS A 70 22.20 -1.04 1.76
C HIS A 70 22.05 0.40 1.28
N ILE A 71 21.52 1.29 2.13
CA ILE A 71 21.39 2.73 1.86
C ILE A 71 22.75 3.35 1.49
N ARG A 72 23.83 2.99 2.22
CA ARG A 72 25.20 3.47 1.94
C ARG A 72 25.76 3.03 0.59
N LYS A 73 25.18 2.03 -0.07
CA LYS A 73 25.56 1.63 -1.44
C LYS A 73 24.94 2.53 -2.51
N CYS A 74 23.89 3.28 -2.19
CA CYS A 74 23.23 4.20 -3.11
C CYS A 74 24.03 5.50 -3.31
N ARG A 75 25.14 5.41 -4.05
CA ARG A 75 26.10 6.51 -4.24
C ARG A 75 25.75 7.47 -5.37
N HIS A 76 24.85 7.07 -6.27
CA HIS A 76 24.41 7.93 -7.37
C HIS A 76 23.18 8.71 -6.95
N VAL A 77 23.23 10.03 -7.07
CA VAL A 77 22.15 10.91 -6.62
C VAL A 77 21.69 11.81 -7.76
N GLN A 78 20.38 11.82 -8.00
CA GLN A 78 19.73 12.79 -8.87
C GLN A 78 18.61 13.46 -8.08
N SER A 79 18.58 14.79 -8.07
CA SER A 79 17.56 15.56 -7.36
C SER A 79 16.91 16.58 -8.29
N ILE A 80 15.60 16.69 -8.18
CA ILE A 80 14.77 17.64 -8.92
C ILE A 80 13.78 18.30 -7.99
N GLN A 81 13.29 19.46 -8.40
CA GLN A 81 12.25 20.19 -7.68
C GLN A 81 11.18 20.72 -8.64
N PHE A 82 9.96 20.85 -8.13
CA PHE A 82 8.85 21.48 -8.84
C PHE A 82 7.85 22.07 -7.86
N ARG A 83 7.00 22.97 -8.37
CA ARG A 83 5.83 23.47 -7.63
C ARG A 83 4.57 22.82 -8.15
N LEU A 84 3.70 22.42 -7.23
CA LEU A 84 2.42 21.81 -7.53
C LEU A 84 1.35 22.47 -6.68
N LYS A 85 0.49 23.27 -7.31
CA LYS A 85 -0.47 24.14 -6.61
C LYS A 85 0.24 24.96 -5.52
N ARG A 86 -0.03 24.69 -4.24
CA ARG A 86 0.56 25.37 -3.07
C ARG A 86 1.78 24.65 -2.48
N ARG A 87 2.21 23.53 -3.07
CA ARG A 87 3.28 22.68 -2.56
C ARG A 87 4.57 22.89 -3.35
N HIS A 88 5.68 22.99 -2.63
CA HIS A 88 7.01 22.83 -3.17
C HIS A 88 7.46 21.40 -2.90
N VAL A 89 7.87 20.70 -3.96
CA VAL A 89 8.25 19.29 -3.89
C VAL A 89 9.70 19.16 -4.32
N ILE A 90 10.49 18.51 -3.48
CA ILE A 90 11.86 18.07 -3.80
C ILE A 90 11.84 16.55 -3.87
N LEU A 91 12.27 15.99 -4.99
CA LEU A 91 12.44 14.55 -5.17
C LEU A 91 13.91 14.25 -5.38
N THR A 92 14.50 13.50 -4.46
CA THR A 92 15.87 13.01 -4.51
C THR A 92 15.86 11.49 -4.64
N ILE A 93 16.51 10.98 -5.68
CA ILE A 93 16.65 9.55 -5.93
C ILE A 93 18.11 9.15 -5.73
N HIS A 94 18.31 8.21 -4.82
CA HIS A 94 19.58 7.58 -4.49
C HIS A 94 19.60 6.16 -5.06
N SER A 95 20.54 5.85 -5.94
CA SER A 95 20.61 4.55 -6.61
C SER A 95 21.97 3.89 -6.48
N MET A 96 21.98 2.55 -6.40
CA MET A 96 23.21 1.75 -6.37
C MET A 96 23.96 1.76 -7.70
N LYS A 97 23.26 2.04 -8.80
CA LYS A 97 23.79 2.14 -10.16
C LYS A 97 23.34 3.46 -10.80
N PRO A 98 24.09 4.03 -11.76
CA PRO A 98 23.66 5.22 -12.48
C PRO A 98 22.29 5.00 -13.15
N LEU A 99 21.32 5.89 -12.89
CA LEU A 99 20.04 5.88 -13.60
C LEU A 99 20.18 6.62 -14.92
N SER A 100 19.79 5.95 -16.01
CA SER A 100 19.74 6.56 -17.35
C SER A 100 18.70 7.68 -17.45
N SER A 101 17.61 7.57 -16.69
CA SER A 101 16.54 8.56 -16.64
C SER A 101 15.75 8.43 -15.33
N ILE A 102 15.39 9.57 -14.75
CA ILE A 102 14.46 9.65 -13.61
C ILE A 102 13.04 10.02 -14.03
N ARG A 103 12.80 10.20 -15.33
CA ARG A 103 11.56 10.79 -15.86
C ARG A 103 10.31 10.02 -15.44
N ASN A 104 10.37 8.69 -15.37
CA ASN A 104 9.23 7.86 -14.99
C ASN A 104 8.89 8.03 -13.49
N TYR A 105 9.88 8.04 -12.60
CA TYR A 105 9.71 8.37 -11.19
C TYR A 105 9.05 9.73 -11.01
N VAL A 106 9.60 10.76 -11.67
CA VAL A 106 9.07 12.13 -11.61
C VAL A 106 7.63 12.18 -12.12
N LYS A 107 7.32 11.47 -13.21
CA LYS A 107 5.97 11.42 -13.77
C LYS A 107 4.98 10.78 -12.81
N CYS A 108 5.33 9.65 -12.20
CA CYS A 108 4.50 8.96 -11.22
C CYS A 108 4.23 9.85 -9.99
N VAL A 109 5.30 10.40 -9.40
CA VAL A 109 5.24 11.30 -8.25
C VAL A 109 4.39 12.53 -8.54
N PHE A 110 4.66 13.23 -9.65
CA PHE A 110 3.91 14.41 -10.05
C PHE A 110 2.42 14.09 -10.28
N THR A 111 2.13 13.02 -11.01
CA THR A 111 0.74 12.67 -11.38
C THR A 111 -0.07 12.34 -10.13
N TRP A 112 0.51 11.56 -9.21
CA TRP A 112 -0.15 11.24 -7.94
C TRP A 112 -0.35 12.47 -7.07
N LEU A 113 0.70 13.26 -6.80
CA LEU A 113 0.56 14.45 -5.95
C LEU A 113 -0.41 15.49 -6.55
N HIS A 114 -0.48 15.59 -7.88
CA HIS A 114 -1.46 16.44 -8.56
C HIS A 114 -2.89 16.00 -8.26
N LEU A 115 -3.16 14.70 -8.39
CA LEU A 115 -4.45 14.08 -8.10
C LEU A 115 -4.79 14.19 -6.61
N ALA A 116 -3.89 13.76 -5.74
CA ALA A 116 -4.09 13.74 -4.28
C ALA A 116 -4.34 15.15 -3.73
N SER A 117 -3.76 16.18 -4.37
CA SER A 117 -4.02 17.58 -4.01
C SER A 117 -5.44 18.08 -4.30
N ASN A 118 -6.32 17.27 -4.90
CA ASN A 118 -7.75 17.57 -4.95
C ASN A 118 -8.51 17.14 -3.68
N TYR A 119 -7.91 16.24 -2.89
CA TYR A 119 -8.46 15.71 -1.65
C TYR A 119 -7.73 16.26 -0.42
N ALA A 120 -6.44 16.59 -0.56
CA ALA A 120 -5.57 16.95 0.54
C ALA A 120 -5.89 18.31 1.18
N CYS A 121 -5.70 18.38 2.50
CA CYS A 121 -5.75 19.63 3.26
C CYS A 121 -4.70 20.64 2.77
N SER A 122 -5.06 21.92 2.66
CA SER A 122 -4.16 22.97 2.15
C SER A 122 -3.01 23.37 3.10
N LYS A 123 -3.05 22.90 4.36
CA LYS A 123 -2.00 23.15 5.37
C LYS A 123 -0.95 22.04 5.44
N CYS A 124 -1.31 20.80 5.09
CA CYS A 124 -0.37 19.67 5.15
C CYS A 124 0.61 19.68 3.97
N SER A 125 1.90 19.42 4.26
CA SER A 125 2.98 19.23 3.29
C SER A 125 3.11 20.37 2.27
N ARG A 126 3.23 21.62 2.75
CA ARG A 126 3.54 22.77 1.89
C ARG A 126 4.95 22.66 1.30
N SER A 127 5.87 22.14 2.09
CA SER A 127 7.17 21.66 1.64
C SER A 127 7.20 20.15 1.80
N LEU A 128 7.51 19.44 0.71
CA LEU A 128 7.55 17.98 0.69
C LEU A 128 8.89 17.51 0.11
N ASN A 129 9.71 16.93 0.96
CA ASN A 129 10.96 16.28 0.56
C ASN A 129 10.72 14.78 0.42
N ILE A 130 11.10 14.21 -0.72
CA ILE A 130 10.93 12.80 -1.02
C ILE A 130 12.31 12.22 -1.31
N ASN A 131 12.77 11.33 -0.44
CA ASN A 131 14.02 10.60 -0.59
C ASN A 131 13.70 9.14 -0.97
N LEU A 132 14.07 8.75 -2.19
CA LEU A 132 13.92 7.37 -2.68
C LEU A 132 15.29 6.70 -2.72
N TYR A 133 15.54 5.73 -1.85
CA TYR A 133 16.69 4.84 -1.96
C TYR A 133 16.30 3.55 -2.67
N LEU A 134 16.81 3.40 -3.89
CA LEU A 134 16.64 2.21 -4.70
C LEU A 134 17.61 1.12 -4.22
N THR A 135 17.35 0.62 -3.01
CA THR A 135 18.10 -0.50 -2.43
C THR A 135 17.54 -1.84 -2.93
N ASP A 136 18.40 -2.84 -2.97
CA ASP A 136 18.09 -4.22 -3.35
C ASP A 136 17.51 -5.07 -2.20
N HIS A 137 17.23 -4.46 -1.04
CA HIS A 137 16.73 -5.18 0.12
C HIS A 137 15.22 -5.40 0.05
N THR A 138 14.79 -6.65 0.02
CA THR A 138 13.38 -7.04 -0.18
C THR A 138 12.70 -7.54 1.09
N LYS A 139 11.36 -7.46 1.10
CA LYS A 139 10.51 -7.96 2.17
C LYS A 139 10.41 -9.46 2.13
N THR A 140 10.92 -10.11 3.17
CA THR A 140 10.88 -11.56 3.30
C THR A 140 10.49 -11.98 4.71
N LEU A 141 9.83 -13.14 4.81
CA LEU A 141 9.57 -13.79 6.10
C LEU A 141 10.89 -13.98 6.85
N PRO A 142 10.92 -13.71 8.17
CA PRO A 142 12.10 -13.97 8.97
C PRO A 142 12.29 -15.48 9.17
N ARG A 143 13.38 -15.86 9.84
CA ARG A 143 13.60 -17.25 10.23
C ARG A 143 12.44 -17.74 11.10
N PHE A 144 11.95 -18.95 10.85
CA PHE A 144 10.90 -19.58 11.63
C PHE A 144 11.17 -19.49 13.14
N GLY A 145 10.16 -19.10 13.92
CA GLY A 145 10.26 -18.85 15.36
C GLY A 145 10.64 -17.41 15.74
N SER A 146 11.04 -16.57 14.77
CA SER A 146 11.21 -15.13 14.98
C SER A 146 9.88 -14.39 14.81
N VAL A 147 9.80 -13.15 15.29
CA VAL A 147 8.64 -12.28 15.06
C VAL A 147 8.79 -11.53 13.74
N ILE A 148 7.70 -11.26 13.04
CA ILE A 148 7.68 -10.41 11.85
C ILE A 148 7.81 -8.96 12.32
N GLY A 149 8.94 -8.32 12.00
CA GLY A 149 9.24 -6.96 12.44
C GLY A 149 9.41 -5.95 11.32
N ARG A 150 9.84 -4.74 11.70
CA ARG A 150 10.02 -3.61 10.77
C ARG A 150 10.93 -3.94 9.59
N SER A 151 12.04 -4.63 9.84
CA SER A 151 12.96 -5.06 8.78
C SER A 151 12.36 -6.10 7.83
N ASN A 152 11.24 -6.74 8.17
CA ASN A 152 10.55 -7.68 7.27
C ASN A 152 9.45 -7.00 6.44
N VAL A 153 8.91 -5.88 6.90
CA VAL A 153 7.62 -5.32 6.41
C VAL A 153 7.73 -3.86 5.98
N ASN A 154 8.38 -3.00 6.78
CA ASN A 154 8.36 -1.55 6.56
C ASN A 154 9.29 -1.18 5.41
N THR A 155 8.84 -0.32 4.51
CA THR A 155 9.62 0.16 3.35
C THR A 155 9.92 1.66 3.44
N ALA A 156 9.24 2.39 4.32
CA ALA A 156 9.35 3.83 4.41
C ALA A 156 8.99 4.37 5.80
N TYR A 157 9.17 5.67 5.95
CA TYR A 157 8.59 6.48 7.02
C TYR A 157 8.23 7.87 6.49
N THR A 158 7.33 8.55 7.18
CA THR A 158 6.85 9.90 6.86
C THR A 158 6.46 10.67 8.11
N THR A 159 6.38 12.00 8.02
CA THR A 159 5.82 12.85 9.08
C THR A 159 4.35 13.17 8.79
N PRO A 160 3.38 12.78 9.64
CA PRO A 160 1.96 13.03 9.36
C PRO A 160 1.58 14.53 9.37
N CYS A 161 0.96 15.00 8.28
CA CYS A 161 0.42 16.35 8.09
C CYS A 161 1.23 17.54 8.69
N ALA A 162 2.57 17.50 8.66
CA ALA A 162 3.39 18.64 9.03
C ALA A 162 3.45 19.68 7.89
N GLU A 163 3.78 20.94 8.20
CA GLU A 163 3.93 21.97 7.15
C GLU A 163 5.11 21.66 6.21
N SER A 164 6.22 21.19 6.79
CA SER A 164 7.34 20.57 6.09
C SER A 164 7.35 19.08 6.43
N THR A 165 7.33 18.22 5.41
CA THR A 165 7.33 16.77 5.60
C THR A 165 8.43 16.12 4.77
N ASP A 166 9.06 15.11 5.36
CA ASP A 166 9.97 14.19 4.70
C ASP A 166 9.29 12.83 4.51
N ILE A 167 9.34 12.31 3.29
CA ILE A 167 9.05 10.91 2.96
C ILE A 167 10.38 10.26 2.62
N CYS A 168 10.75 9.21 3.36
CA CYS A 168 11.94 8.41 3.06
C CYS A 168 11.52 6.98 2.74
N ILE A 169 11.70 6.58 1.49
CA ILE A 169 11.45 5.21 1.00
C ILE A 169 12.80 4.55 0.80
N PHE A 170 13.04 3.44 1.50
CA PHE A 170 14.36 2.81 1.55
C PHE A 170 14.46 1.45 0.86
N ARG A 171 13.43 1.02 0.13
CA ARG A 171 13.46 -0.15 -0.77
C ARG A 171 12.94 0.24 -2.14
N GLU A 172 13.58 -0.28 -3.19
CA GLU A 172 13.04 -0.17 -4.54
C GLU A 172 11.73 -0.96 -4.69
N GLU A 173 11.63 -2.10 -4.01
CA GLU A 173 10.44 -2.95 -3.97
C GLU A 173 9.21 -2.18 -3.49
N GLU A 174 8.18 -2.14 -4.35
CA GLU A 174 6.89 -1.48 -4.17
C GLU A 174 6.96 0.04 -3.97
N TRP A 175 8.07 0.69 -4.38
CA TRP A 175 8.34 2.09 -4.02
C TRP A 175 7.17 3.03 -4.33
N PHE A 176 6.47 2.84 -5.45
CA PHE A 176 5.41 3.77 -5.87
C PHE A 176 4.12 3.56 -5.08
N LYS A 177 3.75 2.31 -4.79
CA LYS A 177 2.61 2.00 -3.91
C LYS A 177 2.89 2.50 -2.49
N VAL A 178 4.11 2.31 -1.99
CA VAL A 178 4.55 2.84 -0.70
C VAL A 178 4.55 4.37 -0.70
N PHE A 179 4.98 5.02 -1.79
CA PHE A 179 4.88 6.47 -1.91
C PHE A 179 3.44 6.98 -1.82
N ILE A 180 2.49 6.28 -2.46
CA ILE A 180 1.07 6.59 -2.31
C ILE A 180 0.68 6.46 -0.83
N HIS A 181 1.00 5.34 -0.18
CA HIS A 181 0.75 5.12 1.25
C HIS A 181 1.28 6.26 2.13
N GLU A 182 2.58 6.54 2.09
CA GLU A 182 3.21 7.57 2.94
C GLU A 182 2.65 8.97 2.70
N SER A 183 2.22 9.23 1.46
CA SER A 183 1.60 10.49 1.12
C SER A 183 0.16 10.64 1.63
N PHE A 184 -0.57 9.54 1.90
CA PHE A 184 -1.87 9.66 2.59
C PHE A 184 -1.68 10.31 3.96
N HIS A 185 -0.69 9.83 4.73
CA HIS A 185 -0.31 10.38 6.04
C HIS A 185 0.13 11.84 5.92
N CYS A 186 1.07 12.16 5.02
CA CYS A 186 1.60 13.52 4.93
C CYS A 186 0.62 14.54 4.35
N LEU A 187 -0.38 14.09 3.57
CA LEU A 187 -1.42 14.94 3.01
C LEU A 187 -2.66 15.02 3.93
N GLY A 188 -2.67 14.25 5.02
CA GLY A 188 -3.76 14.19 5.99
C GLY A 188 -5.03 13.58 5.41
N LEU A 189 -4.91 12.57 4.56
CA LEU A 189 -6.06 11.88 3.93
C LEU A 189 -6.64 10.76 4.81
N ASP A 190 -5.91 10.34 5.83
CA ASP A 190 -6.35 9.36 6.83
C ASP A 190 -6.76 10.04 8.15
N PHE A 191 -6.76 9.25 9.24
CA PHE A 191 -7.12 9.67 10.59
C PHE A 191 -5.98 9.48 11.62
N SER A 192 -4.73 9.33 11.18
CA SER A 192 -3.54 9.20 12.05
C SER A 192 -3.34 10.40 13.00
N GLY A 193 -3.79 11.59 12.59
CA GLY A 193 -3.75 12.81 13.41
C GLY A 193 -4.87 12.95 14.44
N MET A 194 -5.81 12.00 14.53
CA MET A 194 -6.89 12.04 15.53
C MET A 194 -6.41 11.58 16.91
N GLN A 195 -6.89 12.24 17.97
CA GLN A 195 -6.65 11.85 19.37
C GLN A 195 -7.87 11.11 19.95
N ASN A 196 -7.65 10.27 20.97
CA ASN A 196 -8.70 9.62 21.77
C ASN A 196 -9.74 8.82 20.95
N ILE A 197 -9.26 8.00 20.00
CA ILE A 197 -10.12 7.09 19.24
C ILE A 197 -10.18 5.71 19.88
N ASN A 198 -11.34 5.06 19.81
CA ASN A 198 -11.55 3.73 20.40
C ASN A 198 -11.21 2.57 19.42
N ALA A 199 -10.55 2.87 18.31
CA ALA A 199 -10.32 1.92 17.22
C ALA A 199 -9.60 0.66 17.68
N ASP A 200 -8.51 0.81 18.45
CA ASP A 200 -7.68 -0.32 18.87
C ASP A 200 -8.45 -1.27 19.79
N ALA A 201 -9.29 -0.73 20.69
CA ALA A 201 -10.12 -1.56 21.55
C ALA A 201 -11.23 -2.27 20.76
N LEU A 202 -11.89 -1.58 19.82
CA LEU A 202 -12.96 -2.16 19.00
C LEU A 202 -12.43 -3.26 18.08
N ILE A 203 -11.28 -3.04 17.43
CA ILE A 203 -10.64 -4.03 16.56
C ILE A 203 -10.01 -5.16 17.38
N GLY A 204 -9.39 -4.84 18.52
CA GLY A 204 -8.87 -5.82 19.47
C GLY A 204 -9.96 -6.77 19.99
N ALA A 205 -11.19 -6.30 20.17
CA ALA A 205 -12.32 -7.15 20.54
C ALA A 205 -12.77 -8.11 19.40
N ILE A 206 -12.53 -7.75 18.14
CA ILE A 206 -12.87 -8.58 16.97
C ILE A 206 -11.84 -9.70 16.80
N PHE A 207 -10.55 -9.35 16.70
CA PHE A 207 -9.48 -10.30 16.38
C PHE A 207 -8.79 -10.89 17.61
N LYS A 208 -9.12 -10.42 18.81
CA LYS A 208 -8.63 -10.94 20.10
C LYS A 208 -7.10 -11.07 20.21
N VAL A 209 -6.35 -10.27 19.45
CA VAL A 209 -4.89 -10.22 19.45
C VAL A 209 -4.38 -9.00 20.21
N ASN A 210 -3.21 -9.12 20.82
CA ASN A 210 -2.51 -7.99 21.45
C ASN A 210 -1.54 -7.39 20.42
N ALA A 211 -1.95 -6.31 19.77
CA ALA A 211 -1.28 -5.69 18.63
C ALA A 211 -1.40 -4.16 18.72
N ASP A 212 -0.38 -3.43 18.25
CA ASP A 212 -0.48 -1.98 18.00
C ASP A 212 -1.18 -1.83 16.64
N ILE A 213 -2.51 -1.71 16.67
CA ILE A 213 -3.34 -1.92 15.47
C ILE A 213 -3.14 -0.75 14.49
N ARG A 214 -3.25 0.49 14.96
CA ARG A 214 -3.13 1.69 14.11
C ARG A 214 -3.98 1.58 12.85
N LEU A 215 -5.29 1.49 13.01
CA LEU A 215 -6.21 1.16 11.92
C LEU A 215 -6.11 2.09 10.69
N PHE A 216 -5.59 3.30 10.84
CA PHE A 216 -5.30 4.19 9.72
C PHE A 216 -4.29 3.59 8.73
N GLU A 217 -3.37 2.73 9.18
CA GLU A 217 -2.45 1.97 8.33
C GLU A 217 -3.21 1.09 7.34
N THR A 218 -4.28 0.44 7.78
CA THR A 218 -5.17 -0.34 6.89
C THR A 218 -5.85 0.57 5.86
N TYR A 219 -6.39 1.70 6.28
CA TYR A 219 -7.06 2.63 5.36
C TYR A 219 -6.11 3.13 4.27
N CYS A 220 -4.89 3.57 4.67
CA CYS A 220 -3.85 4.01 3.76
C CYS A 220 -3.40 2.89 2.82
N GLU A 221 -3.15 1.70 3.35
CA GLU A 221 -2.63 0.58 2.56
C GLU A 221 -3.67 0.05 1.55
N THR A 222 -4.95 -0.05 1.94
CA THR A 222 -6.02 -0.45 1.01
C THR A 222 -6.18 0.56 -0.12
N TRP A 223 -6.20 1.86 0.17
CA TRP A 223 -6.26 2.87 -0.88
C TRP A 223 -4.98 2.91 -1.73
N ALA A 224 -3.81 2.73 -1.13
CA ALA A 224 -2.55 2.69 -1.85
C ALA A 224 -2.54 1.56 -2.89
N GLU A 225 -3.04 0.38 -2.55
CA GLU A 225 -3.16 -0.76 -3.48
C GLU A 225 -4.16 -0.47 -4.63
N ILE A 226 -5.32 0.09 -4.31
CA ILE A 226 -6.35 0.44 -5.31
C ILE A 226 -5.82 1.51 -6.26
N ILE A 227 -5.28 2.61 -5.74
CA ILE A 227 -4.73 3.71 -6.53
C ILE A 227 -3.54 3.22 -7.37
N HIS A 228 -2.63 2.44 -6.79
CA HIS A 228 -1.51 1.84 -7.52
C HIS A 228 -2.03 1.02 -8.71
N SER A 229 -3.02 0.16 -8.51
CA SER A 229 -3.69 -0.59 -9.58
C SER A 229 -4.31 0.31 -10.65
N MET A 230 -4.91 1.43 -10.24
CA MET A 230 -5.41 2.44 -11.18
C MET A 230 -4.28 3.08 -11.99
N PHE A 231 -3.12 3.33 -11.40
CA PHE A 231 -1.94 3.83 -12.12
C PHE A 231 -1.41 2.83 -13.17
N LEU A 232 -1.40 1.53 -12.84
CA LEU A 232 -1.01 0.47 -13.78
C LEU A 232 -1.89 0.47 -15.03
N THR A 233 -3.20 0.54 -14.83
CA THR A 233 -4.19 0.57 -15.93
C THR A 233 -4.17 1.88 -16.70
N PHE A 234 -4.00 3.00 -16.00
CA PHE A 234 -3.89 4.33 -16.60
C PHE A 234 -2.67 4.38 -17.52
N PHE A 235 -1.48 4.02 -17.02
CA PHE A 235 -0.27 4.12 -17.83
C PHE A 235 -0.17 3.06 -18.94
N SER A 236 -0.73 1.86 -18.75
CA SER A 236 -0.77 0.83 -19.79
C SER A 236 -1.81 1.08 -20.89
N THR A 237 -2.72 2.05 -20.70
CA THR A 237 -3.77 2.38 -21.68
C THR A 237 -3.34 3.57 -22.53
N LYS A 238 -3.31 3.41 -23.86
CA LYS A 238 -2.85 4.47 -24.78
C LYS A 238 -3.78 5.69 -24.76
N ILE A 239 -5.09 5.44 -24.88
CA ILE A 239 -6.12 6.49 -24.93
C ILE A 239 -6.61 6.78 -23.51
N LYS A 240 -6.17 7.89 -22.92
CA LYS A 240 -6.43 8.24 -21.51
C LYS A 240 -7.88 8.58 -21.16
N ASN A 241 -8.72 8.80 -22.18
CA ASN A 241 -10.16 9.05 -22.00
C ASN A 241 -11.01 7.76 -22.15
N ASN A 242 -10.39 6.61 -22.44
CA ASN A 242 -11.13 5.35 -22.58
C ASN A 242 -11.25 4.65 -21.22
N TYR A 243 -12.19 5.14 -20.40
CA TYR A 243 -12.42 4.64 -19.06
C TYR A 243 -12.89 3.18 -19.02
N GLY A 244 -13.69 2.74 -20.01
CA GLY A 244 -14.15 1.35 -20.08
C GLY A 244 -12.99 0.34 -20.18
N ILE A 245 -11.99 0.62 -21.02
CA ILE A 245 -10.79 -0.24 -21.12
C ILE A 245 -9.97 -0.20 -19.81
N MET A 246 -9.77 0.99 -19.24
CA MET A 246 -8.98 1.11 -18.00
C MET A 246 -9.66 0.36 -16.85
N ALA A 247 -10.97 0.48 -16.75
CA ALA A 247 -11.73 -0.07 -15.66
C ALA A 247 -11.92 -1.59 -15.79
N GLY A 248 -12.09 -2.13 -17.00
CA GLY A 248 -12.04 -3.58 -17.24
C GLY A 248 -10.66 -4.21 -16.96
N LYS A 249 -9.56 -3.46 -17.16
CA LYS A 249 -8.23 -3.90 -16.70
C LYS A 249 -8.09 -3.82 -15.18
N LEU A 250 -8.68 -2.80 -14.56
CA LEU A 250 -8.59 -2.56 -13.12
C LEU A 250 -9.27 -3.68 -12.36
N ASP A 251 -10.44 -4.11 -12.83
CA ASP A 251 -11.18 -5.25 -12.31
C ASP A 251 -10.29 -6.50 -12.21
N ARG A 252 -9.63 -6.88 -13.32
CA ARG A 252 -8.71 -8.02 -13.37
C ARG A 252 -7.50 -7.87 -12.44
N ILE A 253 -6.92 -6.67 -12.38
CA ILE A 253 -5.78 -6.42 -11.48
C ILE A 253 -6.22 -6.56 -10.02
N LEU A 254 -7.32 -5.92 -9.62
CA LEU A 254 -7.82 -6.00 -8.24
C LEU A 254 -8.32 -7.40 -7.86
N GLU A 255 -8.78 -8.19 -8.82
CA GLU A 255 -9.10 -9.60 -8.61
C GLU A 255 -7.84 -10.41 -8.23
N THR A 256 -6.73 -10.21 -8.96
CA THR A 256 -5.44 -10.81 -8.62
C THR A 256 -4.87 -10.26 -7.30
N GLU A 257 -4.97 -8.95 -7.06
CA GLU A 257 -4.50 -8.33 -5.80
C GLU A 257 -5.28 -8.83 -4.58
N ALA A 258 -6.61 -8.97 -4.69
CA ALA A 258 -7.44 -9.52 -3.61
C ALA A 258 -7.02 -10.95 -3.26
N ARG A 259 -6.80 -11.81 -4.26
CA ARG A 259 -6.29 -13.18 -4.04
C ARG A 259 -4.88 -13.17 -3.47
N PHE A 260 -3.98 -12.34 -3.98
CA PHE A 260 -2.62 -12.25 -3.46
C PHE A 260 -2.61 -11.76 -2.02
N SER A 261 -3.42 -10.76 -1.69
CA SER A 261 -3.58 -10.25 -0.33
C SER A 261 -4.13 -11.32 0.60
N LEU A 262 -5.11 -12.11 0.16
CA LEU A 262 -5.63 -13.24 0.94
C LEU A 262 -4.56 -14.31 1.17
N PHE A 263 -3.76 -14.60 0.15
CA PHE A 263 -2.63 -15.51 0.28
C PHE A 263 -1.59 -15.00 1.28
N GLN A 264 -1.30 -13.69 1.29
CA GLN A 264 -0.41 -13.09 2.29
C GLN A 264 -1.01 -13.13 3.70
N CYS A 265 -2.32 -12.90 3.85
CA CYS A 265 -3.05 -13.07 5.12
C CYS A 265 -2.87 -14.49 5.68
N VAL A 266 -3.17 -15.51 4.86
CA VAL A 266 -3.00 -16.92 5.27
C VAL A 266 -1.53 -17.24 5.55
N LYS A 267 -0.58 -16.66 4.81
CA LYS A 267 0.86 -16.85 5.04
C LYS A 267 1.31 -16.31 6.40
N VAL A 268 0.92 -15.10 6.77
CA VAL A 268 1.35 -14.51 8.05
C VAL A 268 0.72 -15.24 9.24
N LEU A 269 -0.49 -15.77 9.06
CA LEU A 269 -1.14 -16.63 10.06
C LEU A 269 -0.47 -18.00 10.15
N ASP A 270 -0.18 -18.66 9.03
CA ASP A 270 0.57 -19.94 8.98
C ASP A 270 1.94 -19.80 9.65
N PHE A 271 2.63 -18.69 9.43
CA PHE A 271 3.91 -18.40 10.09
C PHE A 271 3.79 -18.31 11.62
N ASN A 272 2.65 -17.85 12.13
CA ASN A 272 2.29 -17.84 13.55
C ASN A 272 1.64 -19.15 14.03
N ASN A 273 1.62 -20.20 13.20
CA ASN A 273 0.92 -21.48 13.45
C ASN A 273 -0.58 -21.28 13.73
N MET A 274 -1.20 -20.38 12.98
CA MET A 274 -2.61 -20.03 13.10
C MET A 274 -3.33 -20.13 11.76
N LYS A 275 -4.63 -20.38 11.84
CA LYS A 275 -5.61 -20.22 10.77
C LYS A 275 -6.35 -18.91 10.94
N TYR A 276 -7.06 -18.46 9.91
CA TYR A 276 -7.87 -17.25 10.01
C TYR A 276 -8.92 -17.35 11.11
N THR A 277 -9.59 -18.51 11.21
CA THR A 277 -10.61 -18.75 12.23
C THR A 277 -10.06 -18.77 13.68
N ASP A 278 -8.75 -18.99 13.85
CA ASP A 278 -8.11 -18.95 15.17
C ASP A 278 -8.10 -17.53 15.78
N LEU A 279 -8.21 -16.47 14.97
CA LEU A 279 -8.29 -15.08 15.44
C LEU A 279 -9.54 -14.84 16.31
N PHE A 280 -10.61 -15.60 16.11
CA PHE A 280 -11.84 -15.43 16.89
C PHE A 280 -11.88 -16.28 18.16
N MET A 281 -10.84 -17.10 18.40
CA MET A 281 -10.74 -18.01 19.53
C MET A 281 -9.77 -17.49 20.59
N GLU A 282 -10.27 -17.20 21.79
CA GLU A 282 -9.48 -16.59 22.86
C GLU A 282 -8.29 -17.46 23.31
N SER A 283 -8.44 -18.78 23.27
CA SER A 283 -7.39 -19.74 23.65
C SER A 283 -6.16 -19.70 22.72
N LYS A 284 -6.30 -19.19 21.49
CA LYS A 284 -5.25 -19.15 20.47
C LYS A 284 -4.51 -17.82 20.40
N ARG A 285 -4.97 -16.79 21.12
CA ARG A 285 -4.41 -15.43 21.08
C ARG A 285 -2.91 -15.33 21.34
N ARG A 286 -2.37 -16.24 22.17
CA ARG A 286 -0.95 -16.21 22.59
C ARG A 286 0.02 -16.63 21.47
N LEU A 287 -0.50 -17.18 20.38
CA LEU A 287 0.29 -17.63 19.23
C LEU A 287 0.62 -16.48 18.27
N TYR A 288 -0.28 -15.51 18.13
CA TYR A 288 -0.06 -14.35 17.26
C TYR A 288 0.96 -13.40 17.87
N ARG A 289 2.00 -13.07 17.12
CA ARG A 289 3.01 -12.08 17.51
C ARG A 289 3.40 -11.22 16.32
N GLU A 290 3.51 -9.93 16.57
CA GLU A 290 4.00 -8.94 15.61
C GLU A 290 4.83 -7.87 16.33
N ASP A 291 5.86 -7.35 15.64
CA ASP A 291 6.68 -6.22 16.11
C ASP A 291 6.45 -4.95 15.24
N THR A 292 5.49 -5.03 14.33
CA THR A 292 5.01 -3.96 13.43
C THR A 292 3.54 -4.27 13.06
N HIS A 293 2.86 -3.39 12.33
CA HIS A 293 1.40 -3.42 12.10
C HIS A 293 0.92 -4.54 11.14
N VAL A 294 1.34 -5.79 11.35
CA VAL A 294 1.07 -6.94 10.48
C VAL A 294 -0.44 -7.22 10.38
N LEU A 295 -1.18 -7.12 11.48
CA LEU A 295 -2.63 -7.24 11.51
C LEU A 295 -3.28 -6.26 10.52
N SER A 296 -2.84 -5.01 10.54
CA SER A 296 -3.41 -3.95 9.70
C SER A 296 -3.03 -4.11 8.23
N TYR A 297 -1.76 -4.42 7.92
CA TYR A 297 -1.28 -4.52 6.54
C TYR A 297 -1.66 -5.81 5.82
N TYR A 298 -1.75 -6.94 6.52
CA TYR A 298 -1.94 -8.25 5.89
C TYR A 298 -3.31 -8.86 6.15
N ILE A 299 -3.87 -8.67 7.35
CA ILE A 299 -5.13 -9.32 7.72
C ILE A 299 -6.31 -8.41 7.39
N ILE A 300 -6.39 -7.23 8.01
CA ILE A 300 -7.53 -6.32 7.83
C ILE A 300 -7.56 -5.75 6.41
N LYS A 301 -6.41 -5.34 5.85
CA LYS A 301 -6.31 -4.94 4.45
C LYS A 301 -6.86 -6.01 3.50
N SER A 302 -6.56 -7.29 3.77
CA SER A 302 -7.05 -8.38 2.93
C SER A 302 -8.57 -8.51 2.96
N LEU A 303 -9.21 -8.26 4.11
CA LEU A 303 -10.67 -8.25 4.23
C LEU A 303 -11.27 -7.16 3.34
N LEU A 304 -10.72 -5.95 3.43
CA LEU A 304 -11.20 -4.80 2.65
C LEU A 304 -10.96 -4.96 1.16
N LEU A 305 -9.83 -5.56 0.75
CA LEU A 305 -9.52 -5.73 -0.67
C LEU A 305 -10.33 -6.87 -1.32
N PHE A 306 -10.62 -7.93 -0.56
CA PHE A 306 -11.52 -8.99 -0.99
C PHE A 306 -12.95 -8.44 -1.17
N ASN A 307 -13.40 -7.61 -0.23
CA ASN A 307 -14.69 -6.90 -0.22
C ASN A 307 -14.54 -5.44 -0.67
N LYS A 308 -13.81 -5.23 -1.77
CA LYS A 308 -13.41 -3.88 -2.24
C LYS A 308 -14.60 -2.99 -2.60
N ASN A 309 -15.72 -3.57 -3.05
CA ASN A 309 -16.91 -2.81 -3.39
C ASN A 309 -17.53 -2.19 -2.14
N GLU A 310 -17.69 -2.97 -1.09
CA GLU A 310 -18.17 -2.54 0.21
C GLU A 310 -17.27 -1.47 0.81
N PHE A 311 -15.95 -1.63 0.71
CA PHE A 311 -14.99 -0.62 1.17
C PHE A 311 -15.14 0.71 0.41
N ILE A 312 -15.18 0.67 -0.93
CA ILE A 312 -15.30 1.86 -1.78
C ILE A 312 -16.65 2.55 -1.54
N ASP A 313 -17.74 1.79 -1.44
CA ASP A 313 -19.07 2.32 -1.17
C ASP A 313 -19.15 2.92 0.24
N TRP A 314 -18.57 2.25 1.24
CA TRP A 314 -18.47 2.80 2.59
C TRP A 314 -17.73 4.14 2.59
N CYS A 315 -16.60 4.24 1.88
CA CYS A 315 -15.87 5.51 1.74
C CYS A 315 -16.73 6.58 1.06
N SER A 316 -17.42 6.24 -0.03
CA SER A 316 -18.30 7.18 -0.74
C SER A 316 -19.47 7.69 0.11
N GLN A 317 -19.93 6.92 1.10
CA GLN A 317 -21.08 7.27 1.94
C GLN A 317 -20.69 8.02 3.22
N ASN A 318 -19.49 7.74 3.74
CA ASN A 318 -19.08 8.21 5.06
C ASN A 318 -18.02 9.32 5.00
N ASN A 319 -17.29 9.43 3.89
CA ASN A 319 -16.37 10.54 3.63
C ASN A 319 -17.05 11.68 2.88
N LYS A 320 -16.52 12.91 3.06
CA LYS A 320 -16.99 14.08 2.30
C LYS A 320 -16.56 14.03 0.84
N VAL A 321 -15.35 13.51 0.61
CA VAL A 321 -14.78 13.21 -0.70
C VAL A 321 -14.11 11.85 -0.61
N LEU A 322 -14.08 11.10 -1.71
CA LEU A 322 -13.82 9.65 -1.70
C LEU A 322 -12.59 9.22 -0.87
N LEU A 323 -11.44 9.88 -1.07
CA LEU A 323 -10.16 9.48 -0.48
C LEU A 323 -9.90 10.09 0.91
N ASP A 324 -10.51 11.23 1.26
CA ASP A 324 -10.23 11.93 2.53
C ASP A 324 -11.16 11.41 3.64
N PHE A 325 -10.58 10.63 4.56
CA PHE A 325 -11.31 10.09 5.70
C PHE A 325 -11.97 11.21 6.48
N ASN A 326 -13.27 11.08 6.76
CA ASN A 326 -13.99 12.04 7.58
C ASN A 326 -13.61 11.88 9.07
N LYS A 327 -12.67 12.72 9.53
CA LYS A 327 -12.01 12.64 10.84
C LYS A 327 -12.93 12.95 12.03
N THR A 328 -13.81 12.02 12.38
CA THR A 328 -14.66 12.07 13.57
C THR A 328 -14.66 10.71 14.27
N SER A 329 -14.76 10.67 15.60
CA SER A 329 -14.75 9.39 16.34
C SER A 329 -15.89 8.47 15.88
N HIS A 330 -17.08 9.04 15.59
CA HIS A 330 -18.20 8.31 15.01
C HIS A 330 -17.87 7.63 13.68
N ASN A 331 -17.09 8.30 12.82
CA ASN A 331 -16.69 7.72 11.53
C ASN A 331 -15.66 6.59 11.71
N VAL A 332 -14.79 6.71 12.71
CA VAL A 332 -13.85 5.64 13.09
C VAL A 332 -14.61 4.43 13.61
N ASP A 333 -15.60 4.62 14.48
CA ASP A 333 -16.44 3.53 15.00
C ASP A 333 -17.19 2.81 13.86
N LYS A 334 -17.77 3.58 12.92
CA LYS A 334 -18.39 3.02 11.71
C LYS A 334 -17.41 2.24 10.82
N PHE A 335 -16.14 2.64 10.78
CA PHE A 335 -15.12 1.90 10.02
C PHE A 335 -14.78 0.59 10.72
N CYS A 336 -14.70 0.60 12.06
CA CYS A 336 -14.58 -0.63 12.84
C CYS A 336 -15.79 -1.56 12.66
N ASP A 337 -17.00 -1.02 12.54
CA ASP A 337 -18.22 -1.80 12.29
C ASP A 337 -18.20 -2.46 10.90
N LEU A 338 -17.74 -1.75 9.86
CA LEU A 338 -17.50 -2.35 8.55
C LEU A 338 -16.51 -3.53 8.66
N ILE A 339 -15.39 -3.34 9.34
CA ILE A 339 -14.39 -4.39 9.51
C ILE A 339 -14.99 -5.58 10.27
N ARG A 340 -15.80 -5.33 11.30
CA ARG A 340 -16.52 -6.39 12.03
C ARG A 340 -17.41 -7.19 11.11
N SER A 341 -18.23 -6.55 10.27
CA SER A 341 -19.12 -7.27 9.36
C SER A 341 -18.34 -8.09 8.34
N LEU A 342 -17.25 -7.53 7.79
CA LEU A 342 -16.42 -8.23 6.80
C LEU A 342 -15.55 -9.34 7.41
N SER A 343 -15.20 -9.26 8.70
CA SER A 343 -14.38 -10.29 9.37
C SER A 343 -15.07 -11.65 9.48
N ILE A 344 -16.40 -11.68 9.38
CA ILE A 344 -17.22 -12.89 9.41
C ILE A 344 -17.79 -13.23 8.02
N ASP A 345 -17.31 -12.57 6.96
CA ASP A 345 -17.72 -12.88 5.61
C ASP A 345 -17.40 -14.34 5.25
N LYS A 346 -18.43 -15.07 4.81
CA LYS A 346 -18.33 -16.51 4.59
C LYS A 346 -17.44 -16.81 3.40
N ASP A 347 -17.51 -16.01 2.34
CA ASP A 347 -16.75 -16.25 1.12
C ASP A 347 -15.26 -15.99 1.36
N PHE A 348 -14.92 -14.96 2.13
CA PHE A 348 -13.57 -14.70 2.61
C PHE A 348 -13.03 -15.88 3.43
N ILE A 349 -13.78 -16.33 4.45
CA ILE A 349 -13.35 -17.43 5.33
C ILE A 349 -13.15 -18.72 4.53
N LEU A 350 -14.10 -19.08 3.66
CA LEU A 350 -13.99 -20.28 2.83
C LEU A 350 -12.81 -20.19 1.85
N SER A 351 -12.54 -18.99 1.32
CA SER A 351 -11.41 -18.74 0.43
C SER A 351 -10.06 -18.84 1.18
N ALA A 352 -9.98 -18.32 2.40
CA ALA A 352 -8.80 -18.49 3.27
C ALA A 352 -8.54 -19.98 3.54
N GLN A 353 -9.58 -20.74 3.92
CA GLN A 353 -9.49 -22.18 4.17
C GLN A 353 -9.06 -22.96 2.94
N ARG A 354 -9.43 -22.53 1.73
CA ARG A 354 -8.95 -23.13 0.47
C ARG A 354 -7.47 -22.89 0.20
N MET A 355 -6.89 -21.80 0.72
CA MET A 355 -5.47 -21.50 0.57
C MET A 355 -4.59 -22.17 1.65
N GLU A 356 -5.14 -22.47 2.83
CA GLU A 356 -4.41 -23.09 3.95
C GLU A 356 -3.60 -24.36 3.55
N PRO A 357 -4.17 -25.34 2.81
CA PRO A 357 -3.43 -26.56 2.47
C PRO A 357 -2.17 -26.32 1.65
N TRP A 358 -2.13 -25.23 0.86
CA TRP A 358 -0.96 -24.88 0.06
C TRP A 358 0.29 -24.75 0.94
N PHE A 359 0.18 -24.13 2.11
CA PHE A 359 1.31 -23.93 3.03
C PHE A 359 1.76 -25.21 3.72
N ILE A 360 0.85 -26.17 3.91
CA ILE A 360 1.16 -27.50 4.44
C ILE A 360 1.97 -28.29 3.41
N TYR A 361 1.49 -28.38 2.17
CA TYR A 361 2.16 -29.13 1.10
C TYR A 361 3.46 -28.47 0.61
N ASN A 362 3.57 -27.15 0.75
CA ASN A 362 4.72 -26.37 0.27
C ASN A 362 5.59 -25.84 1.41
N LYS A 363 5.62 -26.52 2.56
CA LYS A 363 6.36 -26.07 3.75
C LYS A 363 7.85 -25.78 3.49
N LEU A 364 8.48 -26.58 2.62
CA LEU A 364 9.90 -26.46 2.23
C LEU A 364 10.11 -25.73 0.89
N SER A 365 9.05 -25.15 0.32
CA SER A 365 9.13 -24.46 -0.98
C SER A 365 10.02 -23.23 -0.89
N ASN A 366 10.93 -23.12 -1.87
CA ASN A 366 11.85 -21.98 -1.99
C ASN A 366 11.36 -20.88 -2.93
N THR A 367 10.09 -20.96 -3.36
CA THR A 367 9.47 -20.00 -4.29
C THR A 367 9.43 -18.58 -3.73
N LEU A 368 9.44 -17.59 -4.63
CA LEU A 368 9.22 -16.19 -4.30
C LEU A 368 7.91 -16.02 -3.50
N ALA A 369 6.83 -16.65 -3.98
CA ALA A 369 5.52 -16.60 -3.32
C ALA A 369 5.57 -17.07 -1.86
N ARG A 370 6.33 -18.13 -1.52
CA ARG A 370 6.46 -18.56 -0.11
C ARG A 370 7.22 -17.55 0.75
N LYS A 371 8.30 -16.98 0.22
CA LYS A 371 9.27 -16.16 0.98
C LYS A 371 8.88 -14.70 1.13
N THR A 372 8.30 -14.12 0.09
CA THR A 372 8.08 -12.68 0.03
C THR A 372 7.00 -12.21 1.00
N LEU A 373 7.21 -11.03 1.56
CA LEU A 373 6.22 -10.26 2.31
C LEU A 373 5.75 -9.03 1.51
N ARG A 374 5.88 -9.06 0.16
CA ARG A 374 5.27 -8.06 -0.71
C ARG A 374 3.77 -7.95 -0.47
N MET A 375 3.26 -6.72 -0.56
CA MET A 375 1.84 -6.43 -0.29
C MET A 375 1.01 -6.27 -1.57
N THR A 376 1.68 -6.03 -2.71
CA THR A 376 1.12 -6.02 -4.09
C THR A 376 1.74 -7.15 -4.94
N ALA A 377 0.94 -7.73 -5.83
CA ALA A 377 1.42 -8.68 -6.85
C ALA A 377 1.96 -7.98 -8.11
N PHE A 378 1.77 -6.67 -8.24
CA PHE A 378 2.09 -5.92 -9.45
C PHE A 378 3.13 -4.83 -9.16
N GLU A 379 4.01 -4.61 -10.11
CA GLU A 379 4.97 -3.50 -10.09
C GLU A 379 5.53 -3.32 -11.50
N LEU A 380 5.70 -2.07 -11.94
CA LEU A 380 6.29 -1.76 -13.23
C LEU A 380 7.79 -1.51 -13.11
N GLU A 381 8.53 -1.95 -14.12
CA GLU A 381 9.91 -1.51 -14.33
C GLU A 381 9.93 -0.01 -14.65
N ASN A 382 10.90 0.72 -14.07
CA ASN A 382 11.03 2.18 -14.18
C ASN A 382 12.05 2.63 -15.24
#